data_AF-A0A6J4I457-F1
#
_entry.id   AF-A0A6J4I457-F1
#
_cell.length_a   1.000
_cell.length_b   1.000
_cell.length_c   1.000
_cell.angle_alpha   90.00
_cell.angle_beta   90.00
_cell.angle_gamma   90.00
#
_symmetry.space_group_name_H-M   'P 1'
#
loop_
_entity.id
_entity.type
_entity.pdbx_description
1 polymer ?
#
loop_
_entity_poly.entity_id
_entity_poly.type
_entity_poly.pdbx_seq_one_letter_code
_entity_poly.pdbx_strand_id
1 'polypeptide(L)'
;MPNKSRLTPEEPFPDDLTELRDESVEVLHSKIHREIDAEYDELGELVPETEFRLEELTEELDRRDEDAELESRPVAEVTVLKTPDGDAEEAEA
;
A
#
# COMPACT_ATOMS: atom_id res chain seq x y z
N MET A 1 10.92 23.31 -13.44
CA MET A 1 11.60 22.16 -12.84
C MET A 1 11.87 21.18 -13.97
N PRO A 2 13.09 20.67 -14.21
CA PRO A 2 13.23 19.55 -15.13
C PRO A 2 12.40 18.40 -14.54
N ASN A 3 11.28 18.08 -15.20
CA ASN A 3 10.45 16.95 -14.85
C ASN A 3 11.26 15.69 -15.21
N LYS A 4 12.14 15.27 -14.30
CA LYS A 4 12.80 13.98 -14.44
C LYS A 4 11.72 12.91 -14.49
N SER A 5 11.68 12.21 -15.61
CA SER A 5 10.69 11.19 -15.91
C SER A 5 10.94 9.89 -15.16
N ARG A 6 12.10 9.76 -14.50
CA ARG A 6 12.58 8.60 -13.73
C ARG A 6 13.00 9.04 -12.31
N LEU A 7 13.21 8.08 -11.42
CA LEU A 7 13.67 8.28 -10.05
C LEU A 7 14.91 7.41 -9.82
N THR A 8 16.10 8.01 -9.92
CA THR A 8 17.37 7.29 -9.79
C THR A 8 17.59 6.83 -8.33
N PRO A 9 18.37 5.76 -8.07
CA PRO A 9 18.64 5.29 -6.71
C PRO A 9 19.30 6.33 -5.81
N GLU A 10 20.06 7.27 -6.38
CA GLU A 10 20.71 8.35 -5.64
C GLU A 10 19.77 9.53 -5.29
N GLU A 11 18.57 9.57 -5.87
CA GLU A 11 17.61 10.63 -5.59
C GLU A 11 16.92 10.44 -4.24
N PRO A 12 16.57 11.54 -3.55
CA PRO A 12 15.80 11.49 -2.31
C PRO A 12 14.50 10.70 -2.50
N PHE A 13 14.26 9.78 -1.58
CA PHE A 13 13.04 8.98 -1.49
C PHE A 13 12.32 9.30 -0.18
N PRO A 14 10.99 9.34 -0.15
CA PRO A 14 10.23 9.58 1.08
C PRO A 14 10.47 8.46 2.10
N ASP A 15 10.73 8.83 3.35
CA ASP A 15 10.92 7.85 4.44
C ASP A 15 9.59 7.19 4.88
N ASP A 16 8.46 7.85 4.62
CA ASP A 16 7.11 7.36 4.94
C ASP A 16 6.16 7.64 3.78
N LEU A 17 5.70 6.56 3.12
CA LEU A 17 4.77 6.65 2.00
C LEU A 17 3.33 6.95 2.46
N THR A 18 2.99 6.65 3.71
CA THR A 18 1.63 6.83 4.25
C THR A 18 1.24 8.31 4.38
N GLU A 19 2.22 9.22 4.45
CA GLU A 19 2.00 10.66 4.47
C GLU A 19 1.68 11.24 3.07
N LEU A 20 1.87 10.45 2.01
CA LEU A 20 1.67 10.87 0.63
C LEU A 20 0.25 10.60 0.14
N ARG A 21 -0.22 11.48 -0.74
CA ARG A 21 -1.46 11.25 -1.50
C ARG A 21 -1.28 10.11 -2.49
N ASP A 22 -2.36 9.39 -2.80
CA ASP A 22 -2.38 8.24 -3.73
C ASP A 22 -1.70 8.57 -5.06
N GLU A 23 -2.11 9.67 -5.69
CA GLU A 23 -1.51 10.14 -6.96
C GLU A 23 0.02 10.32 -6.86
N SER A 24 0.52 10.73 -5.69
CA SER A 24 1.97 10.90 -5.49
C SER A 24 2.70 9.56 -5.42
N VAL A 25 2.11 8.57 -4.74
CA VAL A 25 2.65 7.20 -4.67
C VAL A 25 2.62 6.53 -6.05
N GLU A 26 1.52 6.66 -6.79
CA GLU A 26 1.39 6.17 -8.17
C GLU A 26 2.41 6.80 -9.12
N VAL A 27 2.69 8.10 -8.95
CA VAL A 27 3.71 8.81 -9.73
C VAL A 27 5.11 8.30 -9.39
N LEU A 28 5.41 8.05 -8.11
CA LEU A 28 6.68 7.45 -7.71
C LEU A 28 6.84 6.04 -8.29
N HIS A 29 5.78 5.22 -8.21
CA HIS A 29 5.74 3.88 -8.80
C HIS A 29 5.95 3.92 -10.33
N SER A 30 5.31 4.86 -11.03
CA SER A 30 5.53 5.04 -12.46
C SER A 30 6.95 5.48 -12.81
N LYS A 31 7.59 6.28 -11.95
CA LYS A 31 8.97 6.74 -12.16
C LYS A 31 9.98 5.64 -11.89
N ILE A 32 9.73 4.77 -10.90
CA ILE A 32 10.67 3.70 -10.58
C ILE A 32 10.70 2.63 -11.66
N HIS A 33 9.55 2.26 -12.24
CA HIS A 33 9.52 1.36 -13.40
C HIS A 33 10.34 1.89 -14.59
N ARG A 34 10.35 3.20 -14.81
CA ARG A 34 11.18 3.81 -15.86
C ARG A 34 12.67 3.82 -15.52
N GLU A 35 13.02 3.85 -14.24
CA GLU A 35 14.41 3.68 -13.82
C GLU A 35 14.85 2.22 -13.97
N ILE A 36 13.98 1.26 -13.62
CA ILE A 36 14.21 -0.17 -13.85
C ILE A 36 14.49 -0.46 -15.33
N ASP A 37 13.65 0.06 -16.23
CA ASP A 37 13.87 -0.05 -17.67
C ASP A 37 15.25 0.50 -18.07
N ALA A 38 15.62 1.67 -17.52
CA ALA A 38 16.90 2.29 -17.80
C ALA A 38 18.09 1.51 -17.23
N GLU A 39 18.01 0.97 -16.02
CA GLU A 39 19.06 0.17 -15.40
C GLU A 39 19.27 -1.14 -16.17
N TYR A 40 18.20 -1.78 -16.63
CA TYR A 40 18.32 -2.94 -17.52
C TYR A 40 18.98 -2.61 -18.86
N ASP A 41 18.64 -1.47 -19.46
CA ASP A 41 19.24 -1.05 -20.74
C ASP A 41 20.70 -0.59 -20.59
N GLU A 42 21.03 0.11 -19.50
CA GLU A 42 22.32 0.77 -19.29
C GLU A 42 23.35 -0.12 -18.55
N LEU A 43 22.91 -0.84 -17.52
CA LEU A 43 23.76 -1.65 -16.62
C LEU A 43 23.59 -3.16 -16.86
N GLY A 44 22.44 -3.58 -17.42
CA GLY A 44 22.11 -4.99 -17.61
C GLY A 44 21.67 -5.71 -16.32
N GLU A 45 21.57 -4.97 -15.22
CA GLU A 45 21.12 -5.46 -13.92
C GLU A 45 20.42 -4.33 -13.14
N LEU A 46 19.59 -4.73 -12.18
CA LEU A 46 18.90 -3.82 -11.28
C LEU A 46 19.78 -3.43 -10.10
N VAL A 47 19.76 -2.15 -9.76
CA VAL A 47 20.38 -1.64 -8.54
C VAL A 47 19.52 -2.07 -7.34
N PRO A 48 20.11 -2.62 -6.25
CA PRO A 48 19.35 -3.10 -5.10
C PRO A 48 18.43 -2.05 -4.45
N GLU A 49 18.85 -0.79 -4.44
CA GLU A 49 18.06 0.32 -3.92
C GLU A 49 16.78 0.56 -4.75
N THR A 50 16.88 0.42 -6.07
CA THR A 50 15.73 0.56 -6.99
C THR A 50 14.74 -0.60 -6.79
N GLU A 51 15.23 -1.81 -6.56
CA GLU A 51 14.41 -2.98 -6.21
C GLU A 51 13.68 -2.78 -4.87
N PHE A 52 14.40 -2.36 -3.81
CA PHE A 52 13.83 -2.12 -2.49
C PHE A 52 12.70 -1.08 -2.52
N ARG A 53 12.94 0.05 -3.18
CA ARG A 53 11.92 1.11 -3.32
C ARG A 53 10.71 0.67 -4.14
N LEU A 54 10.88 -0.25 -5.11
CA LEU A 54 9.75 -0.82 -5.84
C LEU A 54 8.89 -1.68 -4.92
N GLU A 55 9.53 -2.51 -4.08
CA GLU A 55 8.85 -3.34 -3.09
C GLU A 55 8.02 -2.48 -2.13
N GLU A 56 8.63 -1.43 -1.54
CA GLU A 56 7.92 -0.51 -0.64
C GLU A 56 6.72 0.18 -1.32
N LEU A 57 6.87 0.63 -2.56
CA LEU A 57 5.77 1.25 -3.31
C LEU A 57 4.65 0.26 -3.65
N THR A 58 5.00 -1.00 -3.95
CA THR A 58 4.04 -2.05 -4.25
C THR A 58 3.23 -2.41 -2.99
N GLU A 59 3.92 -2.63 -1.87
CA GLU A 59 3.26 -2.92 -0.59
C GLU A 59 2.33 -1.79 -0.13
N GLU A 60 2.73 -0.54 -0.34
CA GLU A 60 1.90 0.62 -0.02
C GLU A 60 0.64 0.69 -0.90
N LEU A 61 0.78 0.49 -2.21
CA LEU A 61 -0.35 0.53 -3.14
C LEU A 61 -1.32 -0.63 -2.89
N ASP A 62 -0.81 -1.84 -2.66
CA ASP A 62 -1.63 -3.00 -2.31
C ASP A 62 -2.44 -2.73 -1.02
N ARG A 63 -1.83 -2.12 -0.01
CA ARG A 63 -2.55 -1.74 1.22
C ARG A 63 -3.67 -0.72 0.96
N ARG A 64 -3.44 0.26 0.09
CA ARG A 64 -4.45 1.27 -0.27
C ARG A 64 -5.61 0.65 -1.04
N ASP A 65 -5.32 -0.30 -1.92
CA ASP A 65 -6.35 -1.04 -2.65
C ASP A 65 -7.20 -1.87 -1.67
N GLU A 66 -6.58 -2.58 -0.73
CA GLU A 66 -7.29 -3.30 0.34
C GLU A 66 -8.17 -2.38 1.20
N ASP A 67 -7.64 -1.22 1.62
CA ASP A 67 -8.38 -0.23 2.39
C ASP A 67 -9.57 0.35 1.59
N ALA A 68 -9.37 0.66 0.31
CA ALA A 68 -10.42 1.14 -0.58
C ALA A 68 -11.53 0.08 -0.78
N GLU A 69 -11.18 -1.21 -0.85
CA GLU A 69 -12.14 -2.30 -0.87
C GLU A 69 -12.93 -2.38 0.44
N LEU A 70 -12.29 -2.21 1.60
CA LEU A 70 -12.95 -2.21 2.90
C LEU A 70 -13.92 -1.02 3.06
N GLU A 71 -13.53 0.17 2.62
CA GLU A 71 -14.38 1.36 2.65
C GLU A 71 -15.60 1.25 1.71
N SER A 72 -15.45 0.50 0.62
CA SER A 72 -16.49 0.29 -0.38
C SER A 72 -17.51 -0.80 0.00
N ARG A 73 -17.24 -1.61 1.05
CA ARG A 73 -18.17 -2.68 1.47
C ARG A 73 -19.40 -2.09 2.20
N PRO A 74 -20.63 -2.45 1.80
CA PRO A 74 -21.82 -1.96 2.45
C PRO A 74 -21.89 -2.49 3.90
N VAL A 75 -22.14 -1.58 4.84
CA VAL A 75 -22.18 -1.74 6.32
C VAL A 75 -23.15 -2.81 6.85
N ALA A 76 -23.85 -3.55 5.99
CA ALA A 76 -24.92 -4.48 6.37
C ALA A 76 -24.44 -5.81 6.99
N GLU A 77 -23.14 -6.12 6.95
CA GLU A 77 -22.61 -7.42 7.41
C GLU A 77 -21.78 -7.36 8.70
N VAL A 78 -21.81 -6.24 9.45
CA VAL A 78 -21.15 -6.12 10.76
C VAL A 78 -22.16 -5.97 11.88
N THR A 79 -23.17 -6.83 11.91
CA THR A 79 -24.03 -7.02 13.09
C THR A 79 -24.48 -8.46 13.19
N VAL A 80 -23.64 -9.35 13.73
CA VAL A 80 -24.06 -10.33 14.75
C VAL A 80 -22.81 -10.75 15.51
N LEU A 81 -22.52 -10.16 16.67
CA LEU A 81 -21.85 -10.85 17.80
C LEU A 81 -21.85 -9.93 19.04
N LYS A 82 -22.97 -9.92 19.78
CA LYS A 82 -23.09 -9.76 21.24
C LYS A 82 -24.60 -9.83 21.58
N THR A 83 -25.09 -10.69 22.46
CA THR A 83 -24.56 -11.13 23.77
C THR A 83 -25.15 -12.49 24.17
N PRO A 84 -24.60 -13.18 25.19
CA PRO A 84 -25.01 -14.51 25.60
C PRO A 84 -26.32 -14.47 26.39
N ASP A 85 -27.37 -15.12 25.89
CA ASP A 85 -28.55 -15.46 26.70
C ASP A 85 -28.27 -16.79 27.42
N GLY A 86 -27.74 -16.66 28.63
CA GLY A 86 -27.43 -17.77 29.52
C GLY A 86 -27.69 -17.42 30.98
N ASP A 87 -28.67 -16.57 31.26
CA ASP A 87 -29.24 -16.39 32.59
C ASP A 87 -30.68 -16.92 32.58
N ALA A 88 -30.83 -18.20 32.94
CA ALA A 88 -32.07 -18.72 33.49
C ALA A 88 -31.85 -18.92 35.00
N GLU A 89 -32.17 -17.87 35.74
CA GLU A 89 -32.33 -17.85 37.19
C GLU A 89 -33.58 -18.68 37.59
N GLU A 90 -33.43 -19.53 38.62
CA GLU A 90 -34.43 -19.99 39.62
C GLU A 90 -35.82 -20.53 39.17
N ALA A 91 -36.49 -21.49 39.81
CA ALA A 91 -36.37 -22.25 41.06
C ALA A 91 -37.41 -23.41 41.04
N GLU A 92 -37.57 -24.06 42.19
CA GLU A 92 -38.60 -25.05 42.62
C GLU A 92 -38.33 -26.52 42.26
N ALA A 93 -38.48 -27.50 43.15
CA ALA A 93 -38.70 -27.60 44.59
C ALA A 93 -38.42 -29.07 44.97
#